data_AF-A0A3M1JRJ4-F1
#
_entry.id   AF-A0A3M1JRJ4-F1
#
_cell.length_a   1.000
_cell.length_b   1.000
_cell.length_c   1.000
_cell.angle_alpha   90.00
_cell.angle_beta   90.00
_cell.angle_gamma   90.00
#
_symmetry.space_group_name_H-M   'P 1'
#
loop_
_entity.id
_entity.type
_entity.pdbx_description
1 polymer ?
#
loop_
_entity_poly.entity_id
_entity_poly.type
_entity_poly.pdbx_seq_one_letter_code
_entity_poly.pdbx_strand_id
1 'polypeptide(L)' 'MRDMTRQTVSVEEAARILGLGRSSAYEAVRRGDIPSLRIGRRILVPRAALERLLGEVMPGPIGPACRSSENK' A
#
# COMPACT_ATOMS: atom_id res chain seq x y z
N MET A 1 9.50 -23.39 -0.90
CA MET A 1 9.79 -22.30 -1.86
C MET A 1 9.58 -20.98 -1.15
N ARG A 2 10.51 -20.04 -1.23
CA ARG A 2 10.33 -18.68 -0.71
C ARG A 2 9.54 -17.89 -1.75
N ASP A 3 8.23 -17.78 -1.59
CA ASP A 3 7.47 -16.79 -2.34
C ASP A 3 7.88 -15.42 -1.82
N MET A 4 8.95 -14.88 -2.41
CA MET A 4 9.38 -13.50 -2.26
C MET A 4 8.18 -12.62 -2.60
N THR A 5 7.54 -12.15 -1.53
CA THR A 5 6.35 -11.30 -1.46
C THR A 5 6.22 -10.39 -2.68
N ARG A 6 5.27 -10.67 -3.58
CA ARG A 6 4.94 -9.74 -4.67
C ARG A 6 4.41 -8.45 -4.05
N GLN A 7 5.26 -7.43 -3.97
CA GLN A 7 4.93 -6.13 -3.42
C GLN A 7 4.17 -5.24 -4.42
N THR A 8 3.88 -5.72 -5.63
CA THR A 8 3.20 -4.98 -6.69
C THR A 8 1.96 -5.73 -7.16
N VAL A 9 0.83 -5.06 -7.22
CA VAL A 9 -0.45 -5.57 -7.74
C VAL A 9 -0.81 -4.87 -9.05
N SER A 10 -1.73 -5.42 -9.85
CA SER A 10 -2.24 -4.72 -11.03
C SER A 10 -3.19 -3.57 -10.64
N VAL A 11 -3.50 -2.69 -11.61
CA VAL A 11 -4.51 -1.62 -11.42
C VAL A 11 -5.88 -2.20 -11.05
N GLU A 12 -6.25 -3.36 -11.61
CA GLU A 12 -7.53 -4.01 -11.31
C GLU A 12 -7.56 -4.58 -9.89
N GLU A 13 -6.47 -5.15 -9.41
CA GLU A 13 -6.37 -5.62 -8.03
C GLU A 13 -6.36 -4.46 -7.05
N ALA A 14 -5.63 -3.38 -7.35
CA ALA A 14 -5.68 -2.15 -6.56
C ALA A 14 -7.10 -1.58 -6.51
N ALA A 15 -7.84 -1.60 -7.62
CA ALA A 15 -9.23 -1.18 -7.67
C ALA A 15 -10.11 -1.99 -6.72
N ARG A 16 -9.95 -3.33 -6.71
CA ARG A 16 -10.68 -4.21 -5.79
C ARG A 16 -10.34 -3.93 -4.33
N ILE A 17 -9.07 -3.71 -4.01
CA ILE A 17 -8.62 -3.42 -2.64
C ILE A 17 -9.17 -2.07 -2.16
N LEU A 18 -9.21 -1.07 -3.04
CA LEU A 18 -9.73 0.26 -2.73
C LEU A 18 -11.26 0.37 -2.84
N GLY A 19 -11.96 -0.67 -3.31
CA GLY A 19 -13.40 -0.62 -3.57
C GLY A 19 -13.80 0.29 -4.75
N LEU A 20 -12.87 0.55 -5.67
CA LEU A 20 -13.09 1.40 -6.84
C LEU A 20 -13.51 0.58 -8.06
N GLY A 21 -14.34 1.18 -8.91
CA GLY A 21 -14.59 0.65 -10.25
C GLY A 21 -13.33 0.72 -11.12
N ARG A 22 -13.22 -0.18 -12.12
CA ARG A 22 -12.05 -0.23 -13.05
C ARG A 22 -11.75 1.14 -13.66
N SER A 23 -12.76 1.83 -14.16
CA SER A 23 -12.60 3.17 -14.77
C SER A 23 -12.10 4.19 -13.76
N SER A 24 -12.67 4.21 -12.55
CA SER A 24 -12.24 5.12 -11.47
C SER A 24 -10.81 4.85 -11.04
N ALA A 25 -10.38 3.58 -10.99
CA ALA A 25 -9.00 3.24 -10.67
C ALA A 25 -8.01 3.69 -11.75
N TYR A 26 -8.33 3.51 -13.04
CA TYR A 26 -7.50 4.02 -14.14
C TYR A 26 -7.44 5.55 -14.16
N GLU A 27 -8.54 6.23 -13.87
CA GLU A 27 -8.57 7.69 -13.76
C GLU A 27 -7.78 8.19 -12.54
N ALA A 28 -7.89 7.53 -11.39
CA ALA A 28 -7.09 7.86 -10.21
C ALA A 28 -5.58 7.59 -10.42
N VAL A 29 -5.23 6.54 -11.18
CA VAL A 29 -3.85 6.31 -11.65
C VAL A 29 -3.39 7.42 -12.60
N ARG A 30 -4.25 7.88 -13.52
CA ARG A 30 -3.95 8.99 -14.43
C ARG A 30 -3.81 10.33 -13.72
N ARG A 31 -4.63 10.58 -12.69
CA ARG A 31 -4.58 11.77 -11.83
C ARG A 31 -3.36 11.78 -10.92
N GLY A 32 -2.79 10.61 -10.65
CA GLY A 32 -1.70 10.44 -9.69
C GLY A 32 -2.17 10.26 -8.25
N ASP A 33 -3.47 10.12 -8.03
CA ASP A 33 -4.06 9.80 -6.73
C ASP A 33 -3.69 8.39 -6.28
N ILE A 34 -3.60 7.43 -7.21
CA ILE A 34 -3.11 6.07 -6.93
C ILE A 34 -1.64 5.97 -7.38
N PRO A 35 -0.70 5.67 -6.46
CA PRO A 35 0.70 5.50 -6.78
C PRO A 35 0.86 4.27 -7.67
N SER A 36 1.36 4.47 -8.89
CA SER A 36 1.58 3.41 -9.86
C SER A 36 2.96 3.50 -10.49
N LEU A 37 3.57 2.35 -10.69
CA LEU A 37 4.83 2.12 -11.38
C LEU A 37 4.53 1.61 -12.79
N ARG A 38 4.96 2.36 -13.81
CA ARG A 38 4.88 1.92 -15.19
C ARG A 38 6.19 1.22 -15.54
N ILE A 39 6.16 -0.11 -15.64
CA ILE A 39 7.32 -0.92 -16.06
C ILE A 39 7.07 -1.38 -17.50
N GLY A 40 7.73 -0.70 -18.44
CA GLY A 40 7.55 -0.91 -19.88
C GLY A 40 6.09 -0.66 -20.31
N ARG A 41 5.40 -1.72 -20.76
CA ARG A 41 4.00 -1.67 -21.20
C ARG A 41 2.99 -1.97 -20.09
N ARG A 42 3.45 -2.33 -18.88
CA ARG A 42 2.58 -2.75 -17.76
C ARG A 42 2.52 -1.65 -16.71
N ILE A 43 1.33 -1.46 -16.14
CA ILE A 43 1.08 -0.59 -15.00
C ILE A 43 0.91 -1.47 -13.77
N LEU A 44 1.77 -1.26 -12.77
CA LEU A 44 1.80 -2.00 -11.52
C LEU A 44 1.63 -1.01 -10.38
N VAL A 45 0.81 -1.33 -9.40
CA VAL A 45 0.58 -0.53 -8.20
C VAL A 45 1.36 -1.16 -7.07
N PRO A 46 2.41 -0.50 -6.52
CA PRO A 46 3.10 -0.99 -5.35
C PRO A 46 2.17 -0.99 -4.14
N ARG A 47 2.01 -2.17 -3.52
CA ARG A 47 1.22 -2.40 -2.32
C ARG A 47 1.69 -1.52 -1.16
N ALA A 48 3.01 -1.34 -1.01
CA ALA A 48 3.58 -0.43 0.00
C ALA A 48 3.09 1.02 -0.15
N ALA A 49 2.86 1.49 -1.39
CA ALA A 49 2.37 2.83 -1.61
C ALA A 49 0.84 2.92 -1.41
N LEU A 50 0.12 1.85 -1.71
CA LEU A 50 -1.31 1.72 -1.38
C LEU A 50 -1.52 1.73 0.14
N GLU A 51 -0.72 0.96 0.88
CA GLU A 51 -0.73 0.91 2.34
C GLU A 51 -0.41 2.28 2.96
N ARG A 52 0.48 3.07 2.35
CA ARG A 52 0.75 4.46 2.77
C ARG A 52 -0.43 5.41 2.52
N LEU A 53 -1.20 5.22 1.45
CA LEU A 53 -2.42 6.01 1.19
C LEU A 53 -3.56 5.68 2.17
N LEU A 54 -3.66 4.41 2.59
CA LEU A 54 -4.69 3.94 3.52
C LEU A 54 -4.45 4.36 4.98
N GLY A 55 -3.29 4.95 5.29
CA GLY A 55 -3.01 5.58 6.58
C GLY A 55 -2.35 4.68 7.62
N GLU A 56 -2.75 3.41 7.80
CA GLU A 56 -2.18 2.48 8.78
C GLU A 56 -2.40 1.05 8.26
N VAL A 57 -1.40 0.16 8.14
CA VAL A 57 -0.76 -0.53 9.27
C VAL A 57 0.74 -0.68 8.96
N MET A 58 1.58 0.07 9.65
CA MET A 58 2.97 -0.34 9.78
C MET A 58 2.99 -1.59 10.66
N PRO A 59 3.65 -2.72 10.32
CA PRO A 59 4.20 -3.58 11.35
C PRO A 59 5.51 -2.92 11.82
N GLY A 60 5.41 -1.70 12.37
CA GLY A 60 6.47 -1.18 13.22
C GLY A 60 6.46 -2.06 14.47
N PRO A 61 7.60 -2.49 15.01
CA PRO A 61 7.61 -3.30 16.22
C PRO A 61 6.83 -2.53 17.30
N ILE A 62 5.71 -3.10 17.72
CA ILE A 62 5.07 -2.81 19.00
C ILE A 62 6.03 -3.29 20.09
N GLY A 63 7.13 -2.56 20.26
CA GLY A 63 8.02 -2.74 21.40
C GLY A 63 7.23 -2.44 22.67
N PRO A 64 7.42 -3.19 23.76
CA PRO A 64 6.74 -2.89 25.01
C PRO A 64 7.18 -1.51 25.46
N ALA A 65 6.23 -0.57 25.59
CA ALA A 65 6.45 0.67 26.32
C ALA A 65 6.54 0.34 27.82
N CYS A 66 7.58 -0.40 28.21
CA CYS A 66 8.02 -0.53 29.59
C CYS A 66 9.26 0.32 29.77
N ARG A 67 9.07 1.56 30.20
CA ARG A 67 9.97 2.27 31.11
C ARG A 67 9.06 2.91 32.16
N SER A 68 8.91 2.24 33.30
CA SER A 68 9.46 2.67 34.60
C SER A 68 8.72 3.92 35.11
N SER A 69 7.86 3.80 36.12
CA SER A 69 8.20 3.98 37.56
C SER A 69 8.92 5.31 37.85
N GLU A 70 8.40 6.03 38.86
CA GLU A 70 8.87 7.31 39.43
C GLU A 70 8.72 8.55 38.50
N ASN A 71 8.20 9.70 38.94
CA ASN A 71 8.46 10.37 40.22
C ASN A 71 7.48 11.54 40.51
N LYS A 72 7.29 11.77 41.82
CA LYS A 72 6.73 12.92 42.57
C LYS A 72 5.22 13.09 42.72
#